data_AF-A0A835UAU9-F1
#
_entry.id   AF-A0A835UAU9-F1
#
_cell.length_a   1.000
_cell.length_b   1.000
_cell.length_c   1.000
_cell.angle_alpha   90.00
_cell.angle_beta   90.00
_cell.angle_gamma   90.00
#
_symmetry.space_group_name_H-M   'P 1'
#
loop_
_entity.id
_entity.type
_entity.pdbx_description
1 polymer ?
#
loop_
_entity_poly.entity_id
_entity_poly.type
_entity_poly.pdbx_seq_one_letter_code
_entity_poly.pdbx_strand_id
1 'polypeptide(L)'
;MAIPGLSSPCGSEGGGCNPRDLDMNRPASGGEEEFPTGSAEEGEEEEGDGGHRPKKLRLTKEQSRLLEESFRQNHTLNPKQKEALASRLRLRPRQVEVWFQNRRARTKLKQTEMECEYLKRCFGSLTEENRRLQREVEELRALRVAPPTILSPLTRQPMPASALTMCPRCQRLTMANHRRPPSAAA
;
A
#
# COMPACT_ATOMS: atom_id res chain seq x y z
N MET A 1 -26.12 10.32 -31.41
CA MET A 1 -25.90 11.45 -30.49
C MET A 1 -24.46 11.90 -30.63
N ALA A 2 -24.20 13.18 -30.82
CA ALA A 2 -22.85 13.74 -30.91
C ALA A 2 -22.84 15.10 -30.20
N ILE A 3 -21.77 15.40 -29.47
CA ILE A 3 -21.49 16.74 -28.93
C ILE A 3 -20.01 17.04 -29.25
N PRO A 4 -19.72 18.03 -30.10
CA PRO A 4 -18.37 18.51 -30.35
C PRO A 4 -18.05 19.80 -29.58
N GLY A 5 -16.77 20.13 -29.48
CA GLY A 5 -16.33 21.52 -29.31
C GLY A 5 -15.86 21.93 -27.91
N LEU A 6 -14.61 22.39 -27.84
CA LEU A 6 -14.00 23.06 -26.68
C LEU A 6 -14.09 24.57 -26.85
N SER A 7 -14.29 25.35 -25.77
CA SER A 7 -13.75 26.72 -25.66
C SER A 7 -13.83 27.33 -24.25
N SER A 8 -12.69 27.30 -23.54
CA SER A 8 -12.03 28.45 -22.88
C SER A 8 -12.66 29.19 -21.67
N PRO A 9 -11.84 29.99 -20.90
CA PRO A 9 -11.96 30.00 -19.43
C PRO A 9 -12.06 31.39 -18.75
N CYS A 10 -12.44 31.36 -17.47
CA CYS A 10 -12.13 32.31 -16.40
C CYS A 10 -12.58 31.65 -15.07
N GLY A 11 -12.01 31.80 -13.89
CA GLY A 11 -10.81 32.49 -13.41
C GLY A 11 -10.91 32.58 -11.88
N SER A 12 -9.92 32.12 -11.13
CA SER A 12 -9.86 32.30 -9.67
C SER A 12 -8.43 32.21 -9.17
N GLU A 13 -8.13 33.10 -8.23
CA GLU A 13 -6.76 33.54 -7.94
C GLU A 13 -6.13 32.78 -6.77
N GLY A 14 -4.79 32.73 -6.78
CA GLY A 14 -3.98 32.92 -5.57
C GLY A 14 -4.27 32.05 -4.34
N GLY A 15 -3.99 30.74 -4.42
CA GLY A 15 -4.11 29.82 -3.29
C GLY A 15 -3.06 28.71 -3.25
N GLY A 16 -1.81 29.01 -3.64
CA GLY A 16 -0.75 28.02 -3.80
C GLY A 16 -0.20 27.47 -2.49
N CYS A 17 -0.85 26.49 -1.88
CA CYS A 17 -0.23 25.64 -0.87
C CYS A 17 0.67 24.59 -1.56
N ASN A 18 1.99 24.72 -1.39
CA ASN A 18 2.94 23.76 -1.95
C ASN A 18 2.73 22.38 -1.30
N PRO A 19 2.54 21.28 -2.08
CA PRO A 19 2.30 19.94 -1.54
C PRO A 19 3.58 19.26 -1.02
N ARG A 20 4.56 20.04 -0.53
CA ARG A 20 5.88 19.56 -0.07
C ARG A 20 6.21 19.87 1.39
N ASP A 21 5.37 20.62 2.10
CA ASP A 21 5.55 20.95 3.53
C ASP A 21 4.88 19.97 4.51
N LEU A 22 4.44 18.80 4.04
CA LEU A 22 3.88 17.73 4.87
C LEU A 22 4.85 16.54 5.09
N ASP A 23 6.18 16.79 5.00
CA ASP A 23 7.16 15.77 5.38
C ASP A 23 7.21 15.62 6.91
N MET A 24 6.36 14.74 7.41
CA MET A 24 6.18 14.44 8.84
C MET A 24 7.38 13.67 9.44
N ASN A 25 8.46 13.48 8.69
CA ASN A 25 9.57 12.58 9.00
C ASN A 25 10.90 13.31 9.20
N ARG A 26 10.89 14.64 9.35
CA ARG A 26 12.07 15.42 9.74
C ARG A 26 12.36 15.23 11.24
N PRO A 27 13.45 14.53 11.63
CA PRO A 27 13.79 14.40 13.04
C PRO A 27 14.22 15.76 13.59
N ALA A 28 13.76 16.10 14.80
CA ALA A 28 14.31 17.22 15.53
C ALA A 28 15.78 16.92 15.86
N SER A 29 16.69 17.71 15.29
CA SER A 29 18.14 17.54 15.52
C SER A 29 18.44 17.65 17.01
N GLY A 30 19.15 16.67 17.55
CA GLY A 30 19.50 16.65 18.96
C GLY A 30 20.48 17.79 19.30
N GLY A 31 20.16 18.55 20.33
CA GLY A 31 21.15 19.24 21.14
C GLY A 31 21.45 18.38 22.36
N GLU A 32 22.73 18.12 22.58
CA GLU A 32 23.23 17.49 23.81
C GLU A 32 23.19 18.47 24.98
N GLU A 33 22.39 18.21 26.01
CA GLU A 33 22.53 18.90 27.31
C GLU A 33 22.38 17.91 28.47
N GLU A 34 23.11 18.22 29.55
CA GLU A 34 23.50 17.30 30.60
C GLU A 34 22.36 16.86 31.53
N PHE A 35 22.64 15.81 32.32
CA PHE A 35 21.82 15.39 33.45
C PHE A 35 21.93 16.37 34.62
N PRO A 36 20.81 16.88 35.15
CA PRO A 36 20.71 17.17 36.56
C PRO A 36 19.82 16.11 37.23
N THR A 37 20.43 15.32 38.12
CA THR A 37 19.70 14.60 39.16
C THR A 37 19.08 15.63 40.10
N GLY A 38 17.74 15.73 40.10
CA GLY A 38 16.97 16.63 40.96
C GLY A 38 15.87 15.86 41.69
N SER A 39 15.70 16.17 42.97
CA SER A 39 15.00 15.37 43.98
C SER A 39 13.48 15.18 43.75
N ALA A 40 12.90 14.28 44.54
CA ALA A 40 11.49 13.91 44.49
C ALA A 40 10.73 14.37 45.75
N GLU A 41 10.04 15.51 45.68
CA GLU A 41 9.15 16.01 46.75
C GLU A 41 8.11 17.05 46.23
N GLU A 42 6.80 16.98 46.52
CA GLU A 42 5.95 15.77 46.52
C GLU A 42 4.53 16.09 45.97
N GLY A 43 3.57 16.50 46.82
CA GLY A 43 2.31 17.18 46.48
C GLY A 43 2.44 18.70 46.71
N GLU A 44 1.46 19.57 46.45
CA GLU A 44 0.00 19.37 46.44
C GLU A 44 -0.69 20.23 45.35
N GLU A 45 -1.77 20.94 45.70
CA GLU A 45 -2.80 21.44 44.79
C GLU A 45 -2.56 22.88 44.32
N GLU A 46 -2.93 23.17 43.07
CA GLU A 46 -3.40 24.50 42.67
C GLU A 46 -4.60 24.33 41.73
N GLU A 47 -5.71 24.90 42.17
CA GLU A 47 -6.84 25.28 41.33
C GLU A 47 -6.61 26.75 40.94
N GLY A 48 -6.25 26.98 39.68
CA GLY A 48 -5.86 28.29 39.18
C GLY A 48 -6.14 28.40 37.68
N ASP A 49 -7.14 29.21 37.34
CA ASP A 49 -7.36 29.66 35.97
C ASP A 49 -6.20 30.57 35.54
N GLY A 50 -5.62 30.32 34.37
CA GLY A 50 -4.48 31.12 33.90
C GLY A 50 -3.46 30.42 33.00
N GLY A 51 -3.81 30.21 31.73
CA GLY A 51 -2.91 30.32 30.57
C GLY A 51 -1.64 29.45 30.43
N HIS A 52 -1.20 28.72 31.46
CA HIS A 52 0.05 27.96 31.41
C HIS A 52 -0.13 26.64 30.65
N ARG A 53 0.58 26.51 29.51
CA ARG A 53 0.68 25.24 28.79
C ARG A 53 1.14 24.14 29.76
N PRO A 54 0.38 23.03 29.93
CA PRO A 54 0.72 22.02 30.92
C PRO A 54 2.14 21.48 30.70
N LYS A 55 2.98 21.57 31.74
CA LYS A 55 4.34 20.99 31.73
C LYS A 55 4.22 19.51 31.34
N LYS A 56 4.99 19.08 30.35
CA LYS A 56 4.90 17.73 29.77
C LYS A 56 5.24 16.68 30.84
N LEU A 57 4.24 15.92 31.28
CA LEU A 57 4.41 14.92 32.33
C LEU A 57 5.52 13.92 31.99
N ARG A 58 6.54 13.86 32.85
CA ARG A 58 7.57 12.81 32.84
C ARG A 58 7.13 11.73 33.84
N LEU A 59 6.79 10.54 33.32
CA LEU A 59 6.48 9.38 34.15
C LEU A 59 7.77 8.69 34.58
N THR A 60 7.81 8.16 35.79
CA THR A 60 8.91 7.27 36.21
C THR A 60 8.87 5.95 35.45
N LYS A 61 9.98 5.20 35.48
CA LYS A 61 10.06 3.86 34.87
C LYS A 61 9.01 2.91 35.46
N GLU A 62 8.80 2.97 36.78
CA GLU A 62 7.82 2.13 37.48
C GLU A 62 6.37 2.55 37.20
N GLN A 63 6.06 3.85 37.18
CA GLN A 63 4.74 4.33 36.74
C GLN A 63 4.43 3.86 35.31
N SER A 64 5.40 3.95 34.41
CA SER A 64 5.26 3.48 33.03
C SER A 64 5.02 1.98 32.95
N ARG A 65 5.77 1.18 33.74
CA ARG A 65 5.61 -0.29 33.81
C ARG A 65 4.20 -0.70 34.24
N LEU A 66 3.67 -0.08 35.29
CA LEU A 66 2.34 -0.37 35.83
C LEU A 66 1.21 0.09 34.90
N LEU A 67 1.38 1.22 34.20
CA LEU A 67 0.45 1.66 33.15
C LEU A 67 0.42 0.67 31.97
N GLU A 68 1.58 0.18 31.52
CA GLU A 68 1.64 -0.83 30.46
C GLU A 68 1.10 -2.20 30.89
N GLU A 69 1.31 -2.60 32.14
CA GLU A 69 0.75 -3.84 32.71
C GLU A 69 -0.78 -3.77 32.77
N SER A 70 -1.34 -2.68 33.31
CA SER A 70 -2.78 -2.44 33.32
C SER A 70 -3.36 -2.37 31.90
N PHE A 71 -2.69 -1.68 30.97
CA PHE A 71 -3.11 -1.61 29.57
C PHE A 71 -3.14 -2.99 28.90
N ARG A 72 -2.17 -3.87 29.19
CA ARG A 72 -2.11 -5.24 28.64
C ARG A 72 -3.29 -6.09 29.11
N GLN A 73 -3.81 -5.83 30.31
CA GLN A 73 -5.00 -6.51 30.84
C GLN A 73 -6.30 -5.94 30.28
N ASN A 74 -6.39 -4.62 30.12
CA ASN A 74 -7.53 -3.96 29.47
C ASN A 74 -7.11 -2.66 28.75
N HIS A 75 -7.41 -2.57 27.45
CA HIS A 75 -7.07 -1.43 26.61
C HIS A 75 -7.97 -0.19 26.87
N THR A 76 -9.06 -0.35 27.63
CA THR A 76 -9.97 0.70 28.09
C THR A 76 -10.05 0.69 29.63
N LEU A 77 -10.22 1.87 30.24
CA LEU A 77 -10.36 1.98 31.70
C LEU A 77 -11.79 2.40 32.04
N ASN A 78 -12.41 1.65 32.94
CA ASN A 78 -13.66 2.06 33.58
C ASN A 78 -13.36 3.14 34.64
N PRO A 79 -14.30 4.04 34.99
CA PRO A 79 -14.03 5.15 35.94
C PRO A 79 -13.38 4.71 37.25
N LYS A 80 -13.92 3.67 37.90
CA LYS A 80 -13.37 3.09 39.14
C LYS A 80 -11.93 2.55 38.97
N GLN A 81 -11.62 1.95 37.82
CA GLN A 81 -10.27 1.44 37.53
C GLN A 81 -9.29 2.60 37.27
N LYS A 82 -9.75 3.65 36.58
CA LYS A 82 -8.98 4.89 36.36
C LYS A 82 -8.61 5.55 37.69
N GLU A 83 -9.56 5.68 38.60
CA GLU A 83 -9.34 6.24 39.95
C GLU A 83 -8.38 5.37 40.77
N ALA A 84 -8.63 4.05 40.89
CA ALA A 84 -7.75 3.15 41.62
C ALA A 84 -6.30 3.15 41.09
N LEU A 85 -6.13 3.18 39.76
CA LEU A 85 -4.82 3.25 39.13
C LEU A 85 -4.16 4.63 39.32
N ALA A 86 -4.92 5.72 39.25
CA ALA A 86 -4.44 7.07 39.51
C ALA A 86 -3.90 7.21 40.96
N SER A 87 -4.67 6.74 41.96
CA SER A 87 -4.25 6.72 43.36
C SER A 87 -3.00 5.85 43.58
N ARG A 88 -2.96 4.63 43.01
CA ARG A 88 -1.78 3.73 43.12
C ARG A 88 -0.51 4.34 42.52
N LEU A 89 -0.63 5.15 41.48
CA LEU A 89 0.50 5.76 40.78
C LEU A 89 0.85 7.18 41.25
N ARG A 90 0.05 7.75 42.15
CA ARG A 90 0.10 9.17 42.56
C ARG A 90 0.06 10.12 41.36
N LEU A 91 -0.90 9.88 40.46
CA LEU A 91 -1.16 10.69 39.26
C LEU A 91 -2.59 11.24 39.30
N ARG A 92 -2.84 12.37 38.62
CA ARG A 92 -4.21 12.87 38.43
C ARG A 92 -4.97 11.91 37.48
N PRO A 93 -6.26 11.58 37.71
CA PRO A 93 -7.03 10.67 36.84
C PRO A 93 -7.01 11.05 35.35
N ARG A 94 -6.94 12.35 35.04
CA ARG A 94 -6.81 12.87 33.67
C ARG A 94 -5.47 12.49 33.00
N GLN A 95 -4.38 12.39 33.75
CA GLN A 95 -3.08 11.98 33.22
C GLN A 95 -3.10 10.50 32.81
N VAL A 96 -3.71 9.64 33.64
CA VAL A 96 -3.94 8.22 33.31
C VAL A 96 -4.81 8.07 32.07
N GLU A 97 -5.92 8.82 31.98
CA GLU A 97 -6.79 8.84 30.81
C GLU A 97 -6.05 9.24 29.52
N VAL A 98 -5.32 10.36 29.55
CA VAL A 98 -4.55 10.86 28.39
C VAL A 98 -3.44 9.88 28.02
N TRP A 99 -2.80 9.22 28.98
CA TRP A 99 -1.83 8.16 28.69
C TRP A 99 -2.48 6.99 27.95
N PHE A 100 -3.65 6.51 28.40
CA PHE A 100 -4.39 5.43 27.73
C PHE A 100 -4.86 5.82 26.32
N GLN A 101 -5.32 7.06 26.13
CA GLN A 101 -5.67 7.61 24.81
C GLN A 101 -4.45 7.62 23.88
N ASN A 102 -3.33 8.19 24.34
CA ASN A 102 -2.07 8.23 23.59
C ASN A 102 -1.52 6.84 23.29
N ARG A 103 -1.66 5.88 24.20
CA ARG A 103 -1.23 4.49 23.99
C ARG A 103 -2.06 3.84 22.88
N ARG A 104 -3.40 3.96 22.91
CA ARG A 104 -4.27 3.46 21.82
C ARG A 104 -3.95 4.13 20.49
N ALA A 105 -3.74 5.45 20.46
CA ALA A 105 -3.39 6.18 19.26
C ALA A 105 -2.07 5.67 18.63
N ARG A 106 -1.01 5.50 19.44
CA ARG A 106 0.28 4.94 19.00
C ARG A 106 0.16 3.49 18.51
N THR A 107 -0.63 2.65 19.18
CA THR A 107 -0.89 1.28 18.72
C THR A 107 -1.61 1.28 17.37
N LYS A 108 -2.64 2.11 17.20
CA LYS A 108 -3.36 2.23 15.92
C LYS A 108 -2.45 2.75 14.80
N LEU A 109 -1.62 3.76 15.07
CA LEU A 109 -0.68 4.30 14.10
C LEU A 109 0.29 3.20 13.60
N LYS A 110 0.95 2.50 14.53
CA LYS A 110 1.84 1.37 14.18
C LYS A 110 1.14 0.29 13.37
N GLN A 111 -0.10 -0.04 13.72
CA GLN A 111 -0.90 -1.00 12.97
C GLN A 111 -1.13 -0.52 11.53
N THR A 112 -1.56 0.73 11.33
CA THR A 112 -1.79 1.30 10.00
C THR A 112 -0.50 1.45 9.18
N GLU A 113 0.64 1.71 9.82
CA GLU A 113 1.96 1.74 9.16
C GLU A 113 2.32 0.37 8.59
N MET A 114 2.22 -0.70 9.40
CA MET A 114 2.46 -2.09 8.97
C MET A 114 1.48 -2.53 7.87
N GLU A 115 0.20 -2.18 7.97
CA GLU A 115 -0.82 -2.47 6.95
C GLU A 115 -0.48 -1.79 5.62
N CYS A 116 -0.03 -0.53 5.67
CA CYS A 116 0.41 0.21 4.50
C CYS A 116 1.66 -0.41 3.85
N GLU A 117 2.64 -0.87 4.63
CA GLU A 117 3.81 -1.59 4.12
C GLU A 117 3.45 -2.94 3.49
N TYR A 118 2.56 -3.70 4.13
CA TYR A 118 2.04 -4.97 3.60
C TYR A 118 1.33 -4.75 2.26
N LEU A 119 0.40 -3.80 2.18
CA LEU A 119 -0.33 -3.49 0.95
C LEU A 119 0.60 -3.01 -0.18
N LYS A 120 1.62 -2.19 0.12
CA LYS A 120 2.65 -1.79 -0.85
C LYS A 120 3.41 -3.00 -1.42
N ARG A 121 3.77 -3.97 -0.57
CA ARG A 121 4.45 -5.21 -1.00
C ARG A 121 3.54 -6.08 -1.88
N CYS A 122 2.29 -6.27 -1.48
CA CYS A 122 1.29 -7.01 -2.27
C CYS A 122 1.05 -6.35 -3.63
N PHE A 123 0.90 -5.02 -3.67
CA PHE A 123 0.74 -4.26 -4.91
C PHE A 123 1.95 -4.41 -5.84
N GLY A 124 3.18 -4.32 -5.32
CA GLY A 124 4.40 -4.56 -6.09
C GLY A 124 4.45 -5.96 -6.70
N SER A 125 4.15 -6.99 -5.89
CA SER A 125 4.11 -8.39 -6.36
C SER A 125 3.04 -8.62 -7.42
N LEU A 126 1.83 -8.08 -7.24
CA LEU A 126 0.74 -8.19 -8.21
C LEU A 126 1.05 -7.43 -9.51
N THR A 127 1.75 -6.30 -9.41
CA THR A 127 2.18 -5.51 -10.58
C THR A 127 3.17 -6.29 -11.43
N GLU A 128 4.17 -6.93 -10.81
CA GLU A 128 5.16 -7.72 -11.55
C GLU A 128 4.55 -9.00 -12.14
N GLU A 129 3.67 -9.68 -11.39
CA GLU A 129 2.92 -10.83 -11.90
C GLU A 129 2.03 -10.44 -13.10
N ASN A 130 1.34 -9.29 -13.03
CA ASN A 130 0.53 -8.79 -14.15
C ASN A 130 1.40 -8.46 -15.38
N ARG A 131 2.58 -7.84 -15.19
CA ARG A 131 3.56 -7.61 -16.27
C ARG A 131 4.13 -8.91 -16.86
N ARG A 132 4.31 -9.96 -16.05
CA ARG A 132 4.73 -11.28 -16.55
C ARG A 132 3.65 -11.89 -17.42
N LEU A 133 2.42 -11.95 -16.92
CA LEU A 133 1.26 -12.48 -17.64
C LEU A 133 0.94 -11.68 -18.91
N GLN A 134 1.12 -10.36 -18.92
CA GLN A 134 0.98 -9.53 -20.12
C GLN A 134 2.00 -9.94 -21.20
N ARG A 135 3.29 -10.13 -20.84
CA ARG A 135 4.32 -10.61 -21.77
C ARG A 135 4.01 -12.01 -22.31
N GLU A 136 3.61 -12.94 -21.44
CA GLU A 136 3.20 -14.30 -21.86
C GLU A 136 1.99 -14.24 -22.82
N VAL A 137 1.01 -13.37 -22.56
CA VAL A 137 -0.15 -13.16 -23.45
C VAL A 137 0.25 -12.54 -24.78
N GLU A 138 1.19 -11.60 -24.81
CA GLU A 138 1.72 -11.00 -26.04
C GLU A 138 2.50 -12.01 -26.88
N GLU A 139 3.37 -12.82 -26.26
CA GLU A 139 4.10 -13.91 -26.92
C GLU A 139 3.14 -14.96 -27.51
N LEU A 140 2.16 -15.42 -26.73
CA LEU A 140 1.14 -16.37 -27.21
C LEU A 140 0.26 -15.79 -28.31
N ARG A 141 -0.01 -14.48 -28.30
CA ARG A 141 -0.71 -13.78 -29.41
C ARG A 141 0.18 -13.73 -30.66
N ALA A 142 1.45 -13.38 -30.53
CA ALA A 142 2.39 -13.37 -31.65
C ALA A 142 2.52 -14.76 -32.29
N LEU A 143 2.66 -15.81 -31.49
CA LEU A 143 2.71 -17.20 -31.95
C LEU A 143 1.41 -17.68 -32.61
N ARG A 144 0.25 -17.15 -32.22
CA ARG A 144 -1.06 -17.45 -32.86
C ARG A 144 -1.32 -16.66 -34.14
N VAL A 145 -0.71 -15.49 -34.29
CA VAL A 145 -0.87 -14.62 -35.47
C VAL A 145 0.19 -14.91 -36.54
N ALA A 146 1.36 -15.43 -36.15
CA ALA A 146 2.34 -15.97 -37.08
C ALA A 146 1.70 -17.09 -37.94
N PRO A 147 1.68 -16.97 -39.28
CA PRO A 147 1.23 -18.07 -40.13
C PRO A 147 2.11 -19.30 -39.84
N PRO A 148 1.53 -20.49 -39.62
CA PRO A 148 2.33 -21.68 -39.40
C PRO A 148 3.19 -21.98 -40.63
N THR A 149 4.49 -21.75 -40.50
CA THR A 149 5.50 -22.00 -41.53
C THR A 149 5.65 -23.50 -41.76
N ILE A 150 4.78 -24.07 -42.58
CA ILE A 150 4.89 -25.46 -43.00
C ILE A 150 6.08 -25.57 -43.96
N LEU A 151 7.07 -26.37 -43.56
CA LEU A 151 8.26 -26.64 -44.37
C LEU A 151 7.98 -27.76 -45.38
N SER A 152 8.53 -27.63 -46.58
CA SER A 152 8.51 -28.68 -47.61
C SER A 152 9.21 -29.94 -47.11
N PRO A 153 8.61 -31.15 -47.23
CA PRO A 153 9.26 -32.40 -46.87
C PRO A 153 10.51 -32.71 -47.68
N LEU A 154 10.58 -32.24 -48.94
CA LEU A 154 11.71 -32.49 -49.85
C LEU A 154 12.86 -31.49 -49.68
N THR A 155 12.54 -30.21 -49.54
CA THR A 155 13.55 -29.13 -49.59
C THR A 155 13.79 -28.44 -48.25
N ARG A 156 12.99 -28.74 -47.22
CA ARG A 156 12.97 -28.07 -45.90
C ARG A 156 12.79 -26.55 -45.94
N GLN A 157 12.36 -25.99 -47.07
CA GLN A 157 12.07 -24.55 -47.21
C GLN A 157 10.61 -24.22 -46.83
N PRO A 158 10.33 -22.99 -46.36
CA PRO A 158 8.97 -22.48 -46.15
C PRO A 158 8.07 -22.62 -47.39
N MET A 159 6.89 -23.21 -47.23
CA MET A 159 5.88 -23.24 -48.29
C MET A 159 5.11 -21.91 -48.35
N PRO A 160 4.83 -21.35 -49.55
CA PRO A 160 3.99 -20.17 -49.68
C PRO A 160 2.54 -20.49 -49.30
N ALA A 161 1.81 -19.52 -48.74
CA ALA A 161 0.44 -19.70 -48.29
C ALA A 161 -0.52 -20.19 -49.41
N SER A 162 -0.26 -19.84 -50.67
CA SER A 162 -1.00 -20.31 -51.85
C SER A 162 -0.88 -21.81 -52.12
N ALA A 163 0.16 -22.47 -51.58
CA ALA A 163 0.36 -23.92 -51.69
C ALA A 163 -0.24 -24.69 -50.49
N LEU A 164 -0.86 -24.01 -49.53
CA LEU A 164 -1.48 -24.60 -48.35
C LEU A 164 -3.00 -24.43 -48.40
N THR A 165 -3.74 -25.46 -47.99
CA THR A 165 -5.21 -25.44 -47.94
C THR A 165 -5.72 -26.11 -46.67
N MET A 166 -6.85 -25.60 -46.15
CA MET A 166 -7.51 -26.14 -44.96
C MET A 166 -8.33 -27.37 -45.34
N CYS A 167 -8.04 -28.52 -44.73
CA CYS A 167 -8.84 -29.72 -44.95
C CYS A 167 -10.22 -29.56 -44.26
N PRO A 168 -11.35 -29.56 -45.00
CA PRO A 168 -12.67 -29.30 -44.44
C PRO A 168 -13.16 -30.39 -43.48
N ARG A 169 -12.55 -31.59 -43.52
CA ARG A 169 -12.94 -32.73 -42.67
C ARG A 169 -12.28 -32.73 -41.28
N CYS A 170 -11.11 -32.11 -41.13
CA CYS A 170 -10.34 -32.15 -39.87
C CYS A 170 -9.72 -30.81 -39.44
N GLN A 171 -9.97 -29.73 -40.20
CA GLN A 171 -9.49 -28.37 -39.95
C GLN A 171 -7.97 -28.24 -39.76
N ARG A 172 -7.19 -29.16 -40.34
CA ARG A 172 -5.72 -29.08 -40.40
C ARG A 172 -5.26 -28.53 -41.74
N LEU A 173 -4.13 -27.81 -41.74
CA LEU A 173 -3.48 -27.35 -42.96
C LEU A 173 -2.84 -28.53 -43.69
N THR A 174 -3.00 -28.54 -45.00
CA THR A 174 -2.56 -29.59 -45.92
C THR A 174 -1.98 -28.96 -47.18
N MET A 175 -1.12 -29.68 -47.90
CA MET A 175 -0.60 -29.19 -49.18
C MET A 175 -1.72 -29.22 -50.23
N ALA A 176 -1.82 -28.15 -51.02
CA ALA A 176 -2.75 -28.08 -52.15
C ALA A 176 -2.26 -29.05 -53.25
N ASN A 177 -2.83 -30.26 -53.30
CA ASN A 177 -2.56 -31.21 -54.37
C ASN A 177 -2.91 -30.57 -55.72
N HIS A 178 -1.89 -30.28 -56.54
CA HIS A 178 -2.08 -29.90 -57.93
C HIS A 178 -2.93 -30.98 -58.60
N ARG A 179 -4.14 -30.61 -59.05
CA ARG A 179 -5.00 -31.52 -59.80
C ARG A 179 -4.26 -31.96 -61.06
N ARG A 180 -3.84 -33.23 -61.08
CA ARG A 180 -3.47 -33.94 -62.31
C ARG A 180 -4.62 -33.74 -63.31
N PRO A 181 -4.38 -33.20 -64.52
CA PRO A 181 -5.44 -33.01 -65.50
C PRO A 181 -6.07 -34.38 -65.84
N PRO A 182 -7.36 -34.43 -66.20
CA PRO A 182 -8.00 -35.68 -66.56
C PRO A 182 -7.27 -36.28 -67.76
N SER A 183 -6.88 -37.55 -67.63
CA SER A 183 -6.42 -38.33 -68.78
C SER A 183 -7.60 -38.45 -69.74
N ALA A 184 -7.47 -37.88 -70.93
CA ALA A 184 -8.38 -38.21 -72.01
C ALA A 184 -8.25 -39.71 -72.29
N ALA A 185 -9.34 -40.46 -72.07
CA ALA A 185 -9.47 -41.82 -72.55
C ALA A 185 -9.80 -41.76 -74.05
N ALA A 186 -9.27 -42.73 -74.80
CA ALA A 186 -9.48 -42.88 -76.24
C ALA A 186 -10.90 -43.34 -76.59
#